data_AF-A0A497MCU5-F1
#
_entry.id   AF-A0A497MCU5-F1
#
_cell.length_a   1.000
_cell.length_b   1.000
_cell.length_c   1.000
_cell.angle_alpha   90.00
_cell.angle_beta   90.00
_cell.angle_gamma   90.00
#
_symmetry.space_group_name_H-M   'P 1'
#
loop_
_entity.id
_entity.type
_entity.pdbx_description
1 polymer ?
#
loop_
_entity_poly.entity_id
_entity_poly.type
_entity_poly.pdbx_seq_one_letter_code
_entity_poly.pdbx_strand_id
1 'polypeptide(L)'
;TEKNAVLWAILSAITGIAALYVYYFLMKDFYRHERREDGFLEDLGKALAACGITFIPRRDYQIPNRSFVLYLVITILTLGIFGIYWLYVLIKDPNEHFKYHVIFEDYLLKQLETTV
;
A
#
# COMPACT_ATOMS: atom_id res chain seq x y z
N THR A 1 -34.13 8.10 -25.21
CA THR A 1 -34.66 7.03 -24.36
C THR A 1 -34.39 7.40 -22.91
N GLU A 2 -35.41 7.35 -22.05
CA GLU A 2 -35.24 7.65 -20.63
C GLU A 2 -34.44 6.54 -19.93
N LYS A 3 -33.52 6.93 -19.04
CA LYS A 3 -32.73 5.98 -18.26
C LYS A 3 -33.58 5.47 -17.10
N ASN A 4 -33.68 4.15 -16.93
CA ASN A 4 -34.39 3.54 -15.80
C ASN A 4 -33.65 3.86 -14.48
N ALA A 5 -34.26 4.68 -13.63
CA ALA A 5 -33.65 5.13 -12.37
C ALA A 5 -33.34 3.98 -11.41
N VAL A 6 -34.20 2.95 -11.35
CA VAL A 6 -34.01 1.78 -10.48
C VAL A 6 -32.78 0.99 -10.89
N LEU A 7 -32.60 0.76 -12.20
CA LEU A 7 -31.42 0.07 -12.73
C LEU A 7 -30.12 0.80 -12.32
N TRP A 8 -30.08 2.12 -12.51
CA TRP A 8 -28.88 2.91 -12.17
C TRP A 8 -28.61 2.97 -10.66
N ALA A 9 -29.65 2.98 -9.82
CA ALA A 9 -29.49 2.91 -8.38
C ALA A 9 -28.83 1.58 -7.95
N ILE A 10 -29.28 0.45 -8.50
CA ILE A 10 -28.71 -0.87 -8.22
C ILE A 10 -27.24 -0.95 -8.66
N LEU A 11 -26.95 -0.51 -9.90
CA LEU A 11 -25.58 -0.51 -10.43
C LEU A 11 -24.63 0.34 -9.58
N SER A 12 -25.09 1.50 -9.14
CA SER A 12 -24.31 2.40 -8.29
C SER A 12 -24.04 1.78 -6.91
N ALA A 13 -25.05 1.14 -6.30
CA ALA A 13 -24.90 0.48 -5.01
C ALA A 13 -23.90 -0.69 -5.06
N ILE A 14 -24.02 -1.56 -6.07
CA ILE A 14 -23.10 -2.69 -6.24
C ILE A 14 -21.67 -2.19 -6.46
N THR A 15 -21.48 -1.20 -7.32
CA THR A 15 -20.16 -0.62 -7.62
C THR A 15 -19.56 0.03 -6.38
N GLY A 16 -20.36 0.77 -5.61
CA GLY A 16 -19.92 1.40 -4.36
C GLY A 16 -19.49 0.38 -3.30
N ILE A 17 -20.24 -0.71 -3.11
CA ILE A 17 -19.91 -1.77 -2.16
C ILE A 17 -18.61 -2.49 -2.59
N ALA A 18 -18.48 -2.82 -3.88
CA ALA A 18 -17.26 -3.43 -4.41
C ALA A 18 -16.04 -2.52 -4.20
N ALA A 19 -16.17 -1.21 -4.45
CA ALA A 19 -15.12 -0.24 -4.20
C ALA A 19 -14.72 -0.17 -2.72
N LEU A 20 -15.67 -0.21 -1.79
CA LEU A 20 -15.38 -0.24 -0.35
C LEU A 20 -14.61 -1.49 0.07
N TYR A 21 -14.94 -2.65 -0.48
CA TYR A 21 -14.19 -3.88 -0.25
C TYR A 21 -12.75 -3.76 -0.77
N VAL A 22 -12.57 -3.18 -1.96
CA VAL A 22 -11.23 -2.90 -2.52
C VAL A 22 -10.44 -1.96 -1.63
N TYR A 23 -11.07 -0.89 -1.15
CA TYR A 23 -10.42 0.09 -0.26
C TYR A 23 -10.01 -0.55 1.07
N TYR A 24 -10.83 -1.46 1.60
CA TYR A 24 -10.51 -2.21 2.81
C TYR A 24 -9.25 -3.06 2.63
N PHE A 25 -9.24 -3.96 1.64
CA PHE A 25 -8.13 -4.88 1.51
C PHE A 25 -6.85 -4.16 1.05
N LEU A 26 -6.92 -3.17 0.16
CA LEU A 26 -5.73 -2.39 -0.21
C LEU A 26 -5.13 -1.68 1.01
N MET A 27 -5.95 -1.04 1.86
CA MET A 27 -5.46 -0.38 3.06
C MET A 27 -4.81 -1.36 4.04
N LYS A 28 -5.46 -2.51 4.27
CA LYS A 28 -5.03 -3.45 5.32
C LYS A 28 -3.93 -4.39 4.86
N ASP A 29 -3.99 -4.86 3.64
CA ASP A 29 -3.09 -5.90 3.17
C ASP A 29 -1.74 -5.31 2.77
N PHE A 30 -1.67 -4.09 2.22
CA PHE A 30 -0.38 -3.41 2.02
C PHE A 30 0.34 -3.13 3.34
N TYR A 31 -0.38 -2.65 4.36
CA TYR A 31 0.19 -2.47 5.69
C TYR A 31 0.74 -3.79 6.24
N ARG A 32 -0.06 -4.87 6.21
CA ARG A 32 0.36 -6.20 6.70
C ARG A 32 1.51 -6.78 5.89
N HIS A 33 1.51 -6.57 4.58
CA HIS A 33 2.59 -6.99 3.68
C HIS A 33 3.90 -6.33 4.09
N GLU A 34 3.91 -5.00 4.21
CA GLU A 34 5.11 -4.26 4.61
C GLU A 34 5.62 -4.69 6.00
N ARG A 35 4.73 -4.94 6.97
CA ARG A 35 5.15 -5.44 8.30
C ARG A 35 5.80 -6.83 8.25
N ARG A 36 5.35 -7.71 7.35
CA ARG A 36 5.97 -9.04 7.16
C ARG A 36 7.29 -8.93 6.45
N GLU A 37 7.35 -8.05 5.46
CA GLU A 37 8.55 -7.77 4.69
C GLU A 37 9.65 -7.18 5.57
N ASP A 38 9.32 -6.30 6.53
CA ASP A 38 10.31 -5.76 7.48
C ASP A 38 11.08 -6.89 8.21
N GLY A 39 10.39 -7.96 8.64
CA GLY A 39 11.04 -9.11 9.26
C GLY A 39 11.91 -9.90 8.28
N PHE A 40 11.44 -10.10 7.05
CA PHE A 40 12.23 -10.74 6.00
C PHE A 40 13.50 -9.96 5.68
N LEU A 41 13.40 -8.64 5.55
CA LEU A 41 14.54 -7.75 5.26
C LEU A 41 15.54 -7.70 6.42
N GLU A 42 15.07 -7.78 7.66
CA GLU A 42 15.94 -7.87 8.83
C GLU A 42 16.80 -9.15 8.79
N ASP A 43 16.19 -10.31 8.51
CA ASP A 43 16.90 -11.58 8.46
C ASP A 43 17.81 -11.68 7.23
N LEU A 44 17.36 -11.15 6.08
CA LEU A 44 18.19 -11.00 4.90
C LEU A 44 19.42 -10.14 5.20
N GLY A 45 19.25 -9.03 5.94
CA GLY A 45 20.36 -8.18 6.34
C GLY A 45 21.39 -8.86 7.22
N LYS A 46 20.95 -9.70 8.17
CA LYS A 46 21.86 -10.53 8.98
C LYS A 46 22.66 -11.51 8.11
N ALA A 47 22.00 -12.15 7.14
CA ALA A 47 22.65 -13.09 6.22
C ALA A 47 23.67 -12.38 5.31
N LEU A 48 23.30 -11.24 4.73
CA LEU A 48 24.18 -10.42 3.89
C LEU A 48 25.39 -9.88 4.67
N ALA A 49 25.19 -9.47 5.92
CA ALA A 49 26.28 -9.03 6.80
C ALA A 49 27.32 -10.13 7.05
N ALA A 50 26.88 -11.39 7.16
CA ALA A 50 27.78 -12.54 7.26
C ALA A 50 28.63 -12.74 5.99
N CYS A 51 28.17 -12.26 4.84
CA CYS A 51 28.90 -12.24 3.57
C CYS A 51 29.71 -10.94 3.35
N GLY A 52 29.79 -10.06 4.35
CA GLY A 52 30.52 -8.78 4.26
C GLY A 52 29.71 -7.60 3.70
N ILE A 53 28.43 -7.79 3.38
CA ILE A 53 27.53 -6.74 2.87
C ILE A 53 26.77 -6.14 4.06
N THR A 54 27.20 -4.97 4.52
CA THR A 54 26.78 -4.45 5.85
C THR A 54 25.79 -3.29 5.80
N PHE A 55 25.62 -2.63 4.65
CA PHE A 55 24.66 -1.52 4.52
C PHE A 55 23.43 -2.01 3.76
N ILE A 56 22.24 -1.67 4.25
CA ILE A 56 20.98 -1.84 3.53
C ILE A 56 20.24 -0.51 3.60
N PRO A 57 19.75 0.03 2.48
CA PRO A 57 18.98 1.27 2.47
C PRO A 57 17.80 1.18 3.45
N ARG A 58 17.60 2.21 4.25
CA ARG A 58 16.43 2.30 5.13
C ARG A 58 15.26 2.88 4.35
N ARG A 59 14.05 2.38 4.64
CA ARG A 59 12.81 2.95 4.11
C ARG A 59 12.50 4.30 4.75
N ASP A 60 12.29 5.33 3.93
CA ASP A 60 11.93 6.69 4.38
C ASP A 60 10.44 6.81 4.73
N TYR A 61 9.58 6.05 4.05
CA TYR A 61 8.13 6.07 4.24
C TYR A 61 7.62 4.70 4.69
N GLN A 62 7.06 4.62 5.90
CA GLN A 62 6.36 3.44 6.38
C GLN A 62 4.86 3.62 6.21
N ILE A 63 4.18 2.62 5.67
CA ILE A 63 2.72 2.66 5.50
C ILE A 63 2.07 2.68 6.89
N PRO A 64 1.31 3.73 7.27
CA PRO A 64 0.73 3.79 8.60
C PRO A 64 -0.51 2.89 8.72
N ASN A 65 -0.74 2.37 9.93
CA ASN A 65 -1.92 1.56 10.25
C ASN A 65 -3.17 2.44 10.37
N ARG A 66 -3.88 2.64 9.27
CA ARG A 66 -5.09 3.46 9.22
C ARG A 66 -6.33 2.67 9.62
N SER A 67 -7.31 3.34 10.22
CA SER A 67 -8.61 2.75 10.56
C SER A 67 -9.57 2.86 9.37
N PHE A 68 -9.98 1.70 8.83
CA PHE A 68 -10.99 1.63 7.77
C PHE A 68 -12.32 2.28 8.20
N VAL A 69 -12.78 1.96 9.43
CA VAL A 69 -14.04 2.46 9.97
C VAL A 69 -14.02 3.98 10.08
N LEU A 70 -12.92 4.55 10.56
CA LEU A 70 -12.77 6.00 10.65
C LEU A 70 -12.86 6.65 9.27
N TYR A 71 -12.16 6.08 8.27
CA TYR A 71 -12.16 6.60 6.90
C TYR A 71 -13.55 6.50 6.28
N LEU A 72 -14.27 5.41 6.51
CA LEU A 72 -15.66 5.23 6.08
C LEU A 72 -16.60 6.28 6.71
N VAL A 73 -16.50 6.48 8.03
CA VAL A 73 -17.33 7.47 8.75
C VAL A 73 -17.08 8.87 8.21
N ILE A 74 -15.81 9.28 8.05
CA ILE A 74 -15.48 10.61 7.51
C ILE A 74 -15.95 10.74 6.06
N THR A 75 -15.86 9.69 5.26
CA THR A 75 -16.40 9.68 3.88
C THR A 75 -17.90 9.93 3.88
N ILE A 76 -18.66 9.30 4.77
CA ILE A 76 -20.11 9.51 4.88
C ILE A 76 -20.42 10.93 5.37
N LEU A 77 -19.74 11.39 6.42
CA LEU A 77 -19.93 12.74 6.99
C LEU A 77 -19.61 13.86 6.00
N THR A 78 -18.67 13.61 5.09
CA THR A 78 -18.27 14.55 4.03
C THR A 78 -19.00 14.31 2.70
N LEU A 79 -20.07 13.50 2.69
CA LEU A 79 -20.86 13.17 1.50
C LEU A 79 -20.01 12.65 0.33
N GLY A 80 -18.96 11.89 0.62
CA GLY A 80 -18.06 11.28 -0.36
C GLY A 80 -16.79 12.07 -0.65
N ILE A 81 -16.68 13.34 -0.24
CA ILE A 81 -15.51 14.20 -0.57
C ILE A 81 -14.21 13.60 0.00
N PHE A 82 -14.22 13.10 1.24
CA PHE A 82 -13.05 12.45 1.82
C PHE A 82 -12.64 11.17 1.09
N GLY A 83 -13.54 10.55 0.31
CA GLY A 83 -13.22 9.41 -0.54
C GLY A 83 -12.11 9.71 -1.55
N ILE A 84 -11.96 10.97 -1.98
CA ILE A 84 -10.86 11.41 -2.88
C ILE A 84 -9.51 11.33 -2.15
N TYR A 85 -9.43 11.81 -0.92
CA TYR A 85 -8.22 11.69 -0.10
C TYR A 85 -7.90 10.23 0.23
N TRP A 86 -8.93 9.44 0.51
CA TRP A 86 -8.75 8.00 0.73
C TRP A 86 -8.14 7.32 -0.50
N LEU A 87 -8.69 7.58 -1.69
CA LEU A 87 -8.13 7.06 -2.94
C LEU A 87 -6.68 7.51 -3.15
N TYR A 88 -6.37 8.78 -2.88
CA TYR A 88 -4.99 9.28 -2.94
C TYR A 88 -4.05 8.46 -2.05
N VAL A 89 -4.44 8.19 -0.80
CA VAL A 89 -3.64 7.38 0.12
C VAL A 89 -3.43 5.95 -0.40
N LEU A 90 -4.46 5.31 -0.95
CA LEU A 90 -4.38 3.96 -1.52
C LEU A 90 -3.44 3.87 -2.72
N ILE A 91 -3.19 4.98 -3.41
CA ILE A 91 -2.23 5.08 -4.51
C ILE A 91 -0.83 5.45 -3.99
N LYS A 92 -0.75 6.43 -3.09
CA LYS A 92 0.51 6.94 -2.56
C LYS A 92 1.28 5.86 -1.80
N ASP A 93 0.60 5.13 -0.91
CA ASP A 93 1.24 4.12 -0.06
C ASP A 93 2.03 3.05 -0.84
N PRO A 94 1.42 2.32 -1.81
CA PRO A 94 2.16 1.34 -2.60
C PRO A 94 3.23 1.99 -3.48
N ASN A 95 3.01 3.21 -3.99
CA ASN A 95 4.02 3.89 -4.80
C ASN A 95 5.28 4.21 -4.00
N GLU A 96 5.15 4.73 -2.77
CA GLU A 96 6.31 4.96 -1.90
C GLU A 96 7.00 3.65 -1.51
N HIS A 97 6.22 2.58 -1.31
CA HIS A 97 6.76 1.24 -1.06
C HIS A 97 7.58 0.71 -2.24
N PHE A 98 7.08 0.81 -3.47
CA PHE A 98 7.82 0.36 -4.66
C PHE A 98 9.04 1.23 -4.99
N LYS A 99 9.00 2.54 -4.72
CA LYS A 99 10.20 3.38 -4.83
C LYS A 99 11.33 2.89 -3.93
N TYR A 100 10.98 2.49 -2.71
CA TYR A 100 11.95 1.88 -1.80
C TYR A 100 12.53 0.57 -2.37
N HIS A 101 11.69 -0.30 -2.94
CA HIS A 101 12.16 -1.54 -3.58
C HIS A 101 13.19 -1.29 -4.67
N VAL A 102 12.94 -0.32 -5.57
CA VAL A 102 13.90 0.02 -6.62
C VAL A 102 15.26 0.40 -6.04
N ILE A 103 15.29 1.28 -5.02
CA ILE A 103 16.55 1.70 -4.38
C ILE A 103 17.25 0.53 -3.68
N PHE A 104 16.48 -0.31 -2.99
CA PHE A 104 16.98 -1.48 -2.28
C PHE A 104 17.58 -2.51 -3.25
N GLU A 105 16.88 -2.84 -4.33
CA GLU A 105 17.29 -3.81 -5.34
C GLU A 105 18.55 -3.32 -6.09
N ASP A 106 18.57 -2.07 -6.54
CA ASP A 106 19.74 -1.47 -7.20
C ASP A 106 20.98 -1.53 -6.30
N TYR A 107 20.81 -1.22 -5.02
CA TYR A 107 21.90 -1.30 -4.05
C TYR A 107 22.38 -2.74 -3.87
N LEU A 108 21.46 -3.67 -3.67
CA LEU A 108 21.78 -5.08 -3.42
C LEU A 108 22.53 -5.69 -4.61
N LEU A 109 22.04 -5.48 -5.83
CA LEU A 109 22.68 -5.97 -7.05
C LEU A 109 24.11 -5.46 -7.17
N LYS A 110 24.32 -4.14 -6.96
CA LYS A 110 25.65 -3.54 -7.02
C LYS A 110 26.63 -4.15 -6.01
N GLN A 111 26.17 -4.45 -4.79
CA GLN A 111 27.03 -5.09 -3.79
C GLN A 111 27.37 -6.54 -4.17
N LEU A 112 26.39 -7.30 -4.65
CA LEU A 112 26.59 -8.68 -5.05
C LEU A 112 27.55 -8.80 -6.24
N GLU A 113 27.42 -7.94 -7.25
CA GLU A 113 28.34 -7.88 -8.40
C GLU A 113 29.79 -7.53 -8.02
N THR A 114 29.98 -6.82 -6.90
CA THR A 114 31.32 -6.44 -6.43
C THR A 114 31.96 -7.51 -5.53
N THR A 115 31.14 -8.39 -4.94
CA THR A 115 31.58 -9.38 -3.94
C THR A 115 31.87 -10.76 -4.55
N VAL A 116 31.29 -11.06 -5.72
CA VAL A 116 31.59 -12.25 -6.55
C VAL A 116 32.77 -11.98 -7.46
#